data_AF-A0A521SEI4-F1
#
_entry.id   AF-A0A521SEI4-F1
#
_cell.length_a   1.000
_cell.length_b   1.000
_cell.length_c   1.000
_cell.angle_alpha   90.00
_cell.angle_beta   90.00
_cell.angle_gamma   90.00
#
_symmetry.space_group_name_H-M   'P 1'
#
loop_
_entity.id
_entity.type
_entity.pdbx_description
1 polymer ?
#
loop_
_entity_poly.entity_id
_entity_poly.type
_entity_poly.pdbx_seq_one_letter_code
_entity_poly.pdbx_strand_id
1 'polypeptide(L)' 'LTQAELARRIGTTQAGISRLENPNYRNYSLKTLEKVAVALGARLKVELEEEQRAA' A
#
# COMPACT_ATOMS: atom_id res chain seq x y z
N LEU A 1 -15.39 -1.72 -4.65
CA LEU A 1 -14.55 -2.52 -3.74
C LEU A 1 -14.54 -1.83 -2.40
N THR A 2 -15.05 -2.47 -1.36
CA THR A 2 -15.01 -1.96 0.02
C THR A 2 -13.69 -2.34 0.69
N GLN A 3 -13.33 -1.65 1.78
CA GLN A 3 -12.16 -2.01 2.59
C GLN A 3 -12.21 -3.46 3.10
N ALA A 4 -13.41 -3.94 3.48
CA ALA A 4 -13.60 -5.32 3.94
C ALA A 4 -13.40 -6.33 2.80
N GLU A 5 -13.81 -6.00 1.57
CA GLU A 5 -13.55 -6.82 0.40
C GLU A 5 -12.07 -6.85 0.04
N LEU A 6 -11.37 -5.71 0.09
CA LEU A 6 -9.94 -5.64 -0.15
C LEU A 6 -9.16 -6.42 0.91
N ALA A 7 -9.54 -6.29 2.17
CA ALA A 7 -8.95 -7.01 3.29
C ALA A 7 -9.00 -8.54 3.07
N ARG A 8 -10.17 -9.06 2.64
CA ARG A 8 -10.34 -10.47 2.27
C ARG A 8 -9.45 -10.87 1.10
N ARG A 9 -9.33 -10.03 0.06
CA ARG A 9 -8.50 -10.32 -1.12
C ARG A 9 -7.01 -10.42 -0.79
N ILE A 10 -6.49 -9.62 0.14
CA ILE A 10 -5.05 -9.59 0.44
C ILE A 10 -4.64 -10.35 1.72
N GLY A 11 -5.62 -10.95 2.41
CA GLY A 11 -5.39 -11.73 3.62
C GLY A 11 -5.05 -10.86 4.85
N THR A 12 -5.82 -9.80 5.08
CA THR A 12 -5.70 -8.91 6.26
C THR A 12 -7.08 -8.59 6.84
N THR A 13 -7.14 -7.71 7.84
CA THR A 13 -8.40 -7.22 8.43
C THR A 13 -8.80 -5.87 7.83
N GLN A 14 -10.09 -5.53 7.91
CA GLN A 14 -10.56 -4.20 7.49
C GLN A 14 -9.83 -3.08 8.25
N ALA A 15 -9.59 -3.26 9.56
CA ALA A 15 -8.78 -2.32 10.35
C ALA A 15 -7.34 -2.20 9.82
N GLY A 16 -6.76 -3.29 9.29
CA GLY A 16 -5.48 -3.26 8.59
C GLY A 16 -5.49 -2.39 7.33
N ILE A 17 -6.58 -2.45 6.55
CA ILE A 17 -6.78 -1.58 5.37
C ILE A 17 -7.04 -0.12 5.79
N SER A 18 -7.84 0.11 6.83
CA SER A 18 -8.08 1.46 7.34
C SER A 18 -6.78 2.14 7.81
N ARG A 19 -5.84 1.39 8.39
CA ARG A 19 -4.49 1.91 8.65
C ARG A 19 -3.77 2.22 7.34
N LEU A 20 -3.85 1.34 6.33
CA LEU A 20 -3.19 1.51 5.03
C LEU A 20 -3.61 2.80 4.31
N GLU A 21 -4.84 3.23 4.53
CA GLU A 21 -5.38 4.48 3.98
C GLU A 21 -5.09 5.70 4.88
N ASN A 22 -4.48 5.51 6.06
CA ASN A 22 -4.15 6.61 6.95
C ASN A 22 -2.86 7.33 6.47
N PRO A 23 -2.92 8.64 6.14
CA PRO A 23 -1.77 9.38 5.65
C PRO A 23 -0.61 9.51 6.66
N ASN A 24 -0.89 9.30 7.95
CA ASN A 24 0.11 9.37 9.02
C ASN A 24 0.76 8.02 9.31
N TYR A 25 0.27 6.92 8.74
CA TYR A 25 0.86 5.61 8.95
C TYR A 25 1.87 5.29 7.86
N ARG A 26 3.16 5.23 8.23
CA ARG A 26 4.28 5.09 7.29
C ARG A 26 4.84 3.67 7.19
N ASN A 27 4.36 2.72 8.00
CA ASN A 27 5.02 1.43 8.18
C ASN A 27 4.39 0.32 7.33
N TYR A 28 4.66 0.31 6.02
CA TYR A 28 4.26 -0.79 5.14
C TYR A 28 5.44 -1.44 4.45
N SER A 29 5.38 -2.76 4.32
CA SER A 29 6.32 -3.49 3.49
C SER A 29 5.97 -3.33 2.01
N LEU A 30 6.97 -3.34 1.13
CA LEU A 30 6.75 -3.41 -0.33
C LEU A 30 5.85 -4.60 -0.71
N LYS A 31 6.00 -5.74 -0.02
CA LYS A 31 5.14 -6.92 -0.19
C LYS A 31 3.66 -6.63 0.09
N THR A 32 3.35 -5.79 1.07
CA THR A 32 1.97 -5.35 1.35
C THR A 32 1.45 -4.50 0.19
N LEU A 33 2.24 -3.55 -0.27
CA LEU A 33 1.87 -2.66 -1.39
C LEU A 33 1.66 -3.45 -2.69
N GLU A 34 2.49 -4.45 -2.94
CA GLU A 34 2.36 -5.36 -4.09
C GLU A 34 1.04 -6.15 -4.05
N LYS A 35 0.70 -6.74 -2.90
CA LYS A 35 -0.58 -7.46 -2.73
C LYS A 35 -1.79 -6.55 -2.97
N VAL A 36 -1.72 -5.31 -2.49
CA VAL A 36 -2.77 -4.30 -2.72
C VAL A 36 -2.90 -3.99 -4.20
N ALA A 37 -1.79 -3.75 -4.90
CA ALA A 37 -1.79 -3.48 -6.34
C ALA A 37 -2.45 -4.64 -7.12
N VAL A 38 -2.04 -5.89 -6.85
CA VAL A 38 -2.62 -7.08 -7.51
C VAL A 38 -4.13 -7.20 -7.23
N ALA A 39 -4.57 -6.99 -5.98
CA ALA A 39 -5.99 -7.07 -5.63
C ALA A 39 -6.87 -5.98 -6.27
N LEU A 40 -6.25 -4.89 -6.71
CA LEU A 40 -6.85 -3.78 -7.46
C LEU A 40 -6.70 -3.93 -8.98
N GLY A 41 -6.06 -4.99 -9.48
CA GLY A 41 -5.79 -5.16 -10.92
C GLY A 41 -4.70 -4.22 -11.46
N ALA A 42 -3.81 -3.75 -10.58
CA ALA A 42 -2.70 -2.86 -10.90
C ALA A 42 -1.34 -3.55 -10.64
N ARG A 43 -0.25 -2.85 -10.98
CA ARG A 43 1.12 -3.25 -10.67
C ARG A 43 1.79 -2.21 -9.79
N LEU A 44 2.61 -2.64 -8.83
CA LEU A 44 3.45 -1.73 -8.06
C LEU A 44 4.61 -1.25 -8.94
N LYS A 45 4.79 0.08 -9.05
CA LYS A 45 5.98 0.72 -9.65
C LYS A 45 6.71 1.44 -8.52
N VAL A 46 7.99 1.14 -8.32
CA VAL A 46 8.85 1.82 -7.36
C VAL A 46 9.95 2.50 -8.17
N GLU A 47 10.13 3.80 -7.94
CA GLU A 47 11.14 4.63 -8.59
C GLU A 47 12.02 5.24 -7.50
N LEU A 48 13.32 5.28 -7.76
CA LEU A 48 14.28 5.99 -6.92
C LEU A 48 14.65 7.27 -7.67
N GLU A 49 14.57 8.41 -6.98
CA GLU A 49 14.94 9.70 -7.53
C GLU A 49 16.21 10.21 -6.84
N GLU A 50 16.97 11.06 -7.54
CA GLU A 50 18.13 11.72 -6.95
C GLU A 50 17.68 12.62 -5.80
N GLU A 51 18.32 12.47 -4.64
CA GLU A 51 18.08 13.35 -3.52
C GLU A 51 18.59 14.75 -3.90
N GLN A 52 17.68 15.74 -3.94
CA GLN A 52 18.08 17.13 -4.13
C GLN A 52 18.94 17.55 -2.94
N ARG A 53 20.26 17.47 -3.11
CA ARG A 53 21.21 18.08 -2.19
C ARG A 53 21.09 19.58 -2.37
N ALA A 54 20.51 20.26 -1.39
CA ALA A 54 20.65 21.70 -1.27
C ALA A 54 22.16 22.00 -1.13
N ALA A 55 22.68 22.77 -2.09
CA ALA A 55 24.03 23.32 -2.06
C ALA A 55 24.16 24.37 -0.93
#